data_AF-A0A924XQA6-F1
#
_entry.id   AF-A0A924XQA6-F1
#
_cell.length_a   1.000
_cell.length_b   1.000
_cell.length_c   1.000
_cell.angle_alpha   90.00
_cell.angle_beta   90.00
_cell.angle_gamma   90.00
#
_symmetry.space_group_name_H-M   'P 1'
#
loop_
_entity.id
_entity.type
_entity.pdbx_description
1 polymer ?
#
loop_
_entity_poly.entity_id
_entity_poly.type
_entity_poly.pdbx_seq_one_letter_code
_entity_poly.pdbx_strand_id
1 'polypeptide(L)'
;MVRLIAPILLLLSLPGLAQARLLRLDVQETTLAFDGQSFGRVGTYDRITARAVIGVDPTDPSNAGITDIAIAPRNALGLVEATSDVVILRPTVADRGNGVLLYDVVNRGGMVGLGLLADARGADAGNGFPMRQGYTMVWSGWQHDVAPGRLRMVAPVLSGITGPSREEYVWDNATTPITATLSYPNADPAQATLTVRAREGDVRQTPPGLAFRFLDPQRIEVTRPPGFDAGAIYEFIHTARDPVLAGMGFAVVRDLVTFLRRDAEGNPLARGGAPEASHAYAIGISQSGRFLRDLLHQGFNDDEDGLPVFDAIVPVIAGARRTFTNARFAQPGRNPRQHEDRLYPGADFPFTYATTTDALTGRTDGLLARCQVMQTCPKIMQIDSDSEAYQGRAALLVTDTRGYSLDLPDTVRAYMLAGMPHNTTPGQVSGPQAACVMASNPLHPGAAARALLTALDAWVRHDAAPPASRYPTLAHGTLVEPGGFPAIPGVPHPAPFNTATAVNRDREPPEAGRGYPG
;
A
#
# COMPACT_ATOMS: atom_id res chain seq x y z
N MET A 1 53.28 59.16 -4.97
CA MET A 1 51.87 58.73 -4.77
C MET A 1 51.71 57.36 -5.39
N VAL A 2 51.69 56.29 -4.60
CA VAL A 2 51.37 54.93 -5.07
C VAL A 2 50.16 54.48 -4.27
N ARG A 3 49.00 54.34 -4.95
CA ARG A 3 47.75 53.87 -4.34
C ARG A 3 47.79 52.34 -4.32
N LEU A 4 47.74 51.75 -3.13
CA LEU A 4 47.45 50.33 -2.93
C LEU A 4 45.96 50.07 -3.20
N ILE A 5 45.68 49.17 -4.13
CA ILE A 5 44.34 48.59 -4.36
C ILE A 5 44.34 47.24 -3.65
N ALA A 6 43.52 47.08 -2.62
CA ALA A 6 43.26 45.80 -1.97
C ALA A 6 42.18 45.04 -2.77
N PRO A 7 42.34 43.73 -3.05
CA PRO A 7 41.30 42.96 -3.73
C PRO A 7 40.20 42.60 -2.72
N ILE A 8 38.96 42.98 -3.04
CA ILE A 8 37.76 42.50 -2.36
C ILE A 8 37.50 41.08 -2.87
N LEU A 9 37.70 40.09 -2.01
CA LEU A 9 37.30 38.71 -2.27
C LEU A 9 35.78 38.63 -2.14
N LEU A 10 35.08 38.54 -3.27
CA LEU A 10 33.64 38.28 -3.29
C LEU A 10 33.43 36.78 -2.99
N LEU A 11 33.04 36.47 -1.75
CA LEU A 11 32.55 35.14 -1.39
C LEU A 11 31.19 34.92 -2.06
N LEU A 12 31.20 34.26 -3.22
CA LEU A 12 30.01 33.68 -3.82
C LEU A 12 29.58 32.49 -2.95
N SER A 13 28.55 32.69 -2.14
CA SER A 13 27.80 31.59 -1.52
C SER A 13 27.08 30.82 -2.63
N LEU A 14 27.64 29.68 -3.04
CA LEU A 14 26.89 28.69 -3.80
C LEU A 14 25.71 28.24 -2.93
N PRO A 15 24.45 28.32 -3.39
CA PRO A 15 23.36 27.67 -2.68
C PRO A 15 23.68 26.18 -2.66
N GLY A 16 23.84 25.61 -1.48
CA GLY A 16 23.93 24.16 -1.34
C GLY A 16 22.68 23.55 -2.00
N LEU A 17 22.87 22.49 -2.79
CA LEU A 17 21.75 21.66 -3.25
C LEU A 17 20.98 21.26 -2.00
N ALA A 18 19.74 21.74 -1.86
CA ALA A 18 18.90 21.40 -0.73
C ALA A 18 18.49 19.94 -0.86
N GLN A 19 19.28 19.02 -0.28
CA GLN A 19 18.87 17.64 -0.08
C GLN A 19 17.73 17.68 0.93
N ALA A 20 16.51 17.34 0.51
CA ALA A 20 15.38 17.39 1.41
C ALA A 20 14.61 16.07 1.33
N ARG A 21 14.72 15.32 2.43
CA ARG A 21 14.06 14.04 2.69
C ARG A 21 13.02 14.23 3.79
N LEU A 22 13.49 14.50 5.02
CA LEU A 22 12.66 14.86 6.16
C LEU A 22 13.14 16.22 6.66
N LEU A 23 12.28 17.24 6.63
CA LEU A 23 12.62 18.58 7.11
C LEU A 23 12.61 18.65 8.64
N ARG A 24 11.66 17.95 9.28
CA ARG A 24 11.52 17.89 10.74
C ARG A 24 10.64 16.73 11.16
N LEU A 25 10.94 16.15 12.33
CA LEU A 25 10.05 15.27 13.07
C LEU A 25 9.63 15.94 14.39
N ASP A 26 8.40 16.41 14.44
CA ASP A 26 7.84 17.08 15.61
C ASP A 26 7.27 16.07 16.59
N VAL A 27 8.05 15.73 17.62
CA VAL A 27 7.56 14.91 18.73
C VAL A 27 6.49 15.67 19.50
N GLN A 28 5.29 15.09 19.55
CA GLN A 28 4.13 15.66 20.23
C GLN A 28 4.01 15.12 21.65
N GLU A 29 4.20 13.81 21.82
CA GLU A 29 4.08 13.14 23.09
C GLU A 29 5.04 11.94 23.16
N THR A 30 5.55 11.66 24.36
CA THR A 30 6.23 10.41 24.68
C THR A 30 5.65 9.86 25.99
N THR A 31 5.09 8.66 25.93
CA THR A 31 4.46 7.97 27.07
C THR A 31 4.99 6.54 27.18
N LEU A 32 4.74 5.87 28.31
CA LEU A 32 4.95 4.42 28.36
C LEU A 32 3.87 3.72 27.55
N ALA A 33 4.28 2.81 26.67
CA ALA A 33 3.37 1.95 25.92
C ALA A 33 2.72 0.91 26.85
N PHE A 34 1.48 0.52 26.53
CA PHE A 34 0.77 -0.60 27.17
C PHE A 34 0.76 -0.52 28.71
N ASP A 35 0.51 0.66 29.26
CA ASP A 35 0.47 0.93 30.71
C ASP A 35 1.73 0.48 31.47
N GLY A 36 2.90 0.52 30.80
CA GLY A 36 4.18 0.14 31.39
C GLY A 36 4.41 -1.37 31.46
N GLN A 37 3.65 -2.17 30.71
CA GLN A 37 3.90 -3.61 30.58
C GLN A 37 5.37 -3.88 30.17
N SER A 38 5.99 -4.85 30.85
CA SER A 38 7.37 -5.28 30.58
C SER A 38 7.43 -6.54 29.72
N PHE A 39 8.31 -6.57 28.73
CA PHE A 39 8.47 -7.62 27.73
C PHE A 39 9.77 -8.41 27.92
N GLY A 40 9.76 -9.30 28.91
CA GLY A 40 10.90 -10.19 29.18
C GLY A 40 12.19 -9.40 29.48
N ARG A 41 13.29 -9.74 28.78
CA ARG A 41 14.59 -9.07 28.98
C ARG A 41 14.66 -7.68 28.38
N VAL A 42 13.81 -7.36 27.41
CA VAL A 42 13.81 -6.05 26.73
C VAL A 42 13.33 -4.95 27.68
N GLY A 43 12.32 -5.25 28.50
CA GLY A 43 11.74 -4.31 29.46
C GLY A 43 10.52 -3.58 28.90
N THR A 44 10.35 -2.32 29.29
CA THR A 44 9.24 -1.46 28.85
C THR A 44 9.52 -0.80 27.51
N TYR A 45 8.48 -0.24 26.91
CA TYR A 45 8.56 0.51 25.66
C TYR A 45 8.02 1.92 25.85
N ASP A 46 8.66 2.88 25.17
CA ASP A 46 8.11 4.21 24.95
C ASP A 46 7.19 4.18 23.73
N ARG A 47 6.07 4.90 23.80
CA ARG A 47 5.24 5.28 22.67
C ARG A 47 5.44 6.76 22.37
N ILE A 48 5.91 7.06 21.17
CA ILE A 48 6.13 8.41 20.68
C ILE A 48 5.09 8.69 19.61
N THR A 49 4.36 9.79 19.76
CA THR A 49 3.52 10.36 18.69
C THR A 49 4.22 11.58 18.13
N ALA A 50 4.24 11.71 16.80
CA ALA A 50 4.95 12.78 16.14
C ALA A 50 4.26 13.20 14.83
N ARG A 51 4.66 14.35 14.30
CA ARG A 51 4.33 14.79 12.94
C ARG A 51 5.60 14.95 12.13
N ALA A 52 5.73 14.18 11.06
CA ALA A 52 6.78 14.34 10.07
C ALA A 52 6.41 15.45 9.08
N VAL A 53 7.36 16.33 8.78
CA VAL A 53 7.30 17.29 7.67
C VAL A 53 8.31 16.85 6.62
N ILE A 54 7.80 16.47 5.46
CA ILE A 54 8.55 16.02 4.29
C ILE A 54 8.60 17.18 3.32
N GLY A 55 9.75 17.42 2.70
CA GLY A 55 9.88 18.37 1.61
C GLY A 55 10.75 17.73 0.56
N VAL A 56 10.22 17.47 -0.63
CA VAL A 56 10.98 16.83 -1.71
C VAL A 56 11.33 17.84 -2.79
N ASP A 57 12.52 17.74 -3.36
CA ASP A 57 12.89 18.53 -4.55
C ASP A 57 12.22 17.89 -5.78
N PRO A 58 11.30 18.60 -6.48
CA PRO A 58 10.62 18.10 -7.67
C PRO A 58 11.55 17.91 -8.88
N THR A 59 12.80 18.39 -8.81
CA THR A 59 13.82 18.25 -9.85
C THR A 59 14.83 17.13 -9.56
N ASP A 60 14.81 16.56 -8.36
CA ASP A 60 15.64 15.40 -8.03
C ASP A 60 15.15 14.16 -8.80
N PRO A 61 16.05 13.42 -9.49
CA PRO A 61 15.69 12.19 -10.21
C PRO A 61 14.95 11.15 -9.36
N SER A 62 15.23 11.09 -8.07
CA SER A 62 14.61 10.16 -7.11
C SER A 62 13.12 10.47 -6.88
N ASN A 63 12.70 11.71 -7.17
CA ASN A 63 11.33 12.18 -7.01
C ASN A 63 10.59 12.30 -8.35
N ALA A 64 11.29 12.21 -9.48
CA ALA A 64 10.72 12.34 -10.82
C ALA A 64 9.64 11.30 -11.15
N GLY A 65 9.62 10.18 -10.41
CA GLY A 65 8.57 9.17 -10.51
C GLY A 65 7.20 9.62 -9.96
N ILE A 66 7.13 10.66 -9.13
CA ILE A 66 5.87 11.14 -8.54
C ILE A 66 5.05 11.87 -9.63
N THR A 67 3.87 11.34 -9.91
CA THR A 67 2.96 11.89 -10.93
C THR A 67 2.60 13.33 -10.59
N ASP A 68 2.68 14.24 -11.57
CA ASP A 68 2.36 15.66 -11.45
C ASP A 68 3.23 16.47 -10.47
N ILE A 69 4.35 15.94 -9.99
CA ILE A 69 5.23 16.64 -9.04
C ILE A 69 5.79 17.96 -9.60
N ALA A 70 6.04 18.03 -10.91
CA ALA A 70 6.59 19.22 -11.56
C ALA A 70 5.69 20.46 -11.45
N ILE A 71 4.36 20.25 -11.38
CA ILE A 71 3.35 21.31 -11.29
C ILE A 71 2.83 21.51 -9.86
N ALA A 72 3.37 20.79 -8.88
CA ALA A 72 2.97 20.91 -7.49
C ALA A 72 3.39 22.26 -6.90
N PRO A 73 2.61 22.82 -5.96
CA PRO A 73 3.00 24.04 -5.26
C PRO A 73 4.27 23.78 -4.44
N ARG A 74 5.14 24.79 -4.41
CA ARG A 74 6.45 24.73 -3.75
C ARG A 74 6.51 25.73 -2.61
N ASN A 75 7.19 25.37 -1.52
CA ASN A 75 7.48 26.27 -0.41
C ASN A 75 8.56 27.31 -0.79
N ALA A 76 8.93 28.18 0.15
CA ALA A 76 9.98 29.19 -0.06
C ALA A 76 11.39 28.61 -0.34
N LEU A 77 11.60 27.32 -0.03
CA LEU A 77 12.83 26.58 -0.33
C LEU A 77 12.79 25.87 -1.69
N GLY A 78 11.69 26.00 -2.45
CA GLY A 78 11.50 25.32 -3.73
C GLY A 78 11.07 23.86 -3.64
N LEU A 79 10.71 23.38 -2.44
CA LEU A 79 10.34 21.99 -2.17
C LEU A 79 8.83 21.78 -2.19
N VAL A 80 8.41 20.58 -2.57
CA VAL A 80 7.02 20.12 -2.48
C VAL A 80 6.82 19.47 -1.11
N GLU A 81 5.97 20.05 -0.26
CA GLU A 81 5.82 19.61 1.13
C GLU A 81 4.63 18.67 1.35
N ALA A 82 4.81 17.67 2.20
CA ALA A 82 3.74 16.87 2.78
C ALA A 82 3.95 16.73 4.29
N THR A 83 2.87 16.50 5.04
CA THR A 83 2.97 16.12 6.46
C THR A 83 2.38 14.75 6.70
N SER A 84 2.92 14.03 7.67
CA SER A 84 2.46 12.69 8.02
C SER A 84 2.39 12.52 9.53
N ASP A 85 1.30 11.93 10.01
CA ASP A 85 1.22 11.48 11.40
C ASP A 85 2.12 10.25 11.59
N VAL A 86 2.92 10.23 12.66
CA VAL A 86 3.90 9.17 12.96
C VAL A 86 3.67 8.63 14.37
N VAL A 87 3.79 7.30 14.50
CA VAL A 87 3.85 6.61 15.80
C VAL A 87 5.09 5.75 15.83
N ILE A 88 5.80 5.75 16.96
CA ILE A 88 6.98 4.90 17.19
C ILE A 88 6.79 4.18 18.52
N LEU A 89 7.06 2.87 18.53
CA LEU A 89 7.30 2.10 19.75
C LEU A 89 8.77 1.70 19.78
N ARG A 90 9.50 2.10 20.82
CA ARG A 90 10.90 1.69 21.02
C ARG A 90 11.14 1.18 22.44
N PRO A 91 12.13 0.30 22.69
CA PRO A 91 12.54 -0.03 24.04
C PRO A 91 12.89 1.24 24.84
N THR A 92 12.45 1.33 26.10
CA THR A 92 12.82 2.45 26.98
C THR A 92 14.33 2.43 27.29
N VAL A 93 14.94 1.24 27.33
CA VAL A 93 16.40 1.06 27.42
C VAL A 93 16.92 0.67 26.04
N ALA A 94 17.54 1.62 25.34
CA ALA A 94 18.01 1.49 23.96
C ALA A 94 18.84 0.22 23.71
N ASP A 95 19.86 -0.05 24.54
CA ASP A 95 20.76 -1.21 24.42
C ASP A 95 20.07 -2.59 24.50
N ARG A 96 18.76 -2.63 24.78
CA ARG A 96 17.94 -3.84 24.80
C ARG A 96 17.10 -4.04 23.54
N GLY A 97 17.14 -3.09 22.60
CA GLY A 97 16.62 -3.26 21.25
C GLY A 97 17.45 -4.27 20.45
N ASN A 98 16.85 -4.82 19.42
CA ASN A 98 17.52 -5.77 18.53
C ASN A 98 18.21 -5.11 17.33
N GLY A 99 18.12 -3.78 17.20
CA GLY A 99 18.67 -3.01 16.08
C GLY A 99 17.85 -3.07 14.79
N VAL A 100 16.65 -3.65 14.79
CA VAL A 100 15.71 -3.60 13.65
C VAL A 100 14.62 -2.57 13.89
N LEU A 101 14.47 -1.67 12.91
CA LEU A 101 13.26 -0.89 12.70
C LEU A 101 12.26 -1.73 11.88
N LEU A 102 11.14 -2.09 12.48
CA LEU A 102 10.03 -2.78 11.81
C LEU A 102 8.94 -1.76 11.47
N TYR A 103 8.91 -1.35 10.20
CA TYR A 103 7.92 -0.43 9.67
C TYR A 103 6.63 -1.17 9.30
N ASP A 104 5.55 -0.90 10.02
CA ASP A 104 4.22 -1.43 9.68
C ASP A 104 3.46 -0.38 8.89
N VAL A 105 3.30 -0.65 7.60
CA VAL A 105 2.56 0.22 6.70
C VAL A 105 1.08 0.20 7.12
N VAL A 106 0.57 1.34 7.57
CA VAL A 106 -0.82 1.46 8.02
C VAL A 106 -1.80 1.10 6.90
N ASN A 107 -2.89 0.41 7.25
CA ASN A 107 -3.97 0.10 6.31
C ASN A 107 -5.14 1.05 6.57
N ARG A 108 -5.39 1.98 5.64
CA ARG A 108 -6.35 3.09 5.81
C ARG A 108 -6.15 3.87 7.12
N GLY A 109 -4.90 4.03 7.53
CA GLY A 109 -4.48 4.69 8.78
C GLY A 109 -4.57 3.85 10.06
N GLY A 110 -4.99 2.58 9.96
CA GLY A 110 -4.96 1.62 11.07
C GLY A 110 -3.60 0.91 11.18
N MET A 111 -3.10 0.77 12.41
CA MET A 111 -1.90 0.00 12.76
C MET A 111 -2.27 -1.48 12.85
N VAL A 112 -1.96 -2.28 11.82
CA VAL A 112 -2.51 -3.63 11.64
C VAL A 112 -1.52 -4.77 11.94
N GLY A 113 -0.22 -4.47 11.91
CA GLY A 113 0.87 -5.42 12.11
C GLY A 113 0.89 -6.06 13.50
N LEU A 114 0.49 -5.35 14.56
CA LEU A 114 0.39 -5.94 15.90
C LEU A 114 -0.71 -7.01 16.00
N GLY A 115 -1.81 -6.86 15.27
CA GLY A 115 -2.85 -7.90 15.21
C GLY A 115 -2.31 -9.20 14.59
N LEU A 116 -1.43 -9.10 13.60
CA LEU A 116 -0.78 -10.25 12.97
C LEU A 116 0.36 -10.82 13.81
N LEU A 117 1.31 -9.98 14.22
CA LEU A 117 2.55 -10.41 14.83
C LEU A 117 2.41 -10.67 16.33
N ALA A 118 1.58 -9.91 17.03
CA ALA A 118 1.40 -10.01 18.47
C ALA A 118 0.06 -10.62 18.88
N ASP A 119 -0.82 -10.98 17.95
CA ASP A 119 -2.19 -11.41 18.26
C ASP A 119 -2.98 -10.35 19.06
N ALA A 120 -2.59 -9.07 18.91
CA ALA A 120 -3.14 -7.95 19.66
C ALA A 120 -4.58 -7.63 19.25
N ARG A 121 -5.37 -7.14 20.21
CA ARG A 121 -6.75 -6.67 19.98
C ARG A 121 -6.89 -5.22 20.44
N GLY A 122 -7.30 -4.35 19.52
CA GLY A 122 -7.42 -2.93 19.83
C GLY A 122 -6.06 -2.30 20.16
N ALA A 123 -5.93 -1.75 21.37
CA ALA A 123 -4.72 -1.05 21.82
C ALA A 123 -3.82 -1.87 22.75
N ASP A 124 -4.12 -3.16 22.99
CA ASP A 124 -3.29 -4.03 23.82
C ASP A 124 -2.01 -4.51 23.10
N ALA A 125 -1.09 -5.09 23.86
CA ALA A 125 0.16 -5.64 23.33
C ALA A 125 0.01 -7.07 22.77
N GLY A 126 -1.16 -7.70 22.92
CA GLY A 126 -1.36 -9.13 22.72
C GLY A 126 -0.33 -9.99 23.47
N ASN A 127 0.25 -10.97 22.77
CA ASN A 127 1.35 -11.79 23.26
C ASN A 127 2.70 -11.03 23.35
N GLY A 128 2.78 -9.84 22.74
CA GLY A 128 3.93 -8.96 22.77
C GLY A 128 5.15 -9.42 21.98
N PHE A 129 4.98 -10.30 20.98
CA PHE A 129 6.11 -10.89 20.26
C PHE A 129 7.11 -9.86 19.71
N PRO A 130 6.72 -8.81 18.95
CA PRO A 130 7.70 -7.85 18.44
C PRO A 130 8.49 -7.17 19.56
N MET A 131 7.79 -6.79 20.64
CA MET A 131 8.41 -6.12 21.79
C MET A 131 9.37 -7.04 22.56
N ARG A 132 9.01 -8.31 22.72
CA ARG A 132 9.87 -9.35 23.35
C ARG A 132 11.11 -9.65 22.51
N GLN A 133 11.04 -9.47 21.20
CA GLN A 133 12.18 -9.62 20.29
C GLN A 133 13.03 -8.36 20.20
N GLY A 134 12.60 -7.22 20.77
CA GLY A 134 13.39 -5.98 20.78
C GLY A 134 13.21 -5.09 19.54
N TYR A 135 12.18 -5.32 18.71
CA TYR A 135 11.95 -4.49 17.53
C TYR A 135 11.52 -3.07 17.90
N THR A 136 12.10 -2.07 17.26
CA THR A 136 11.51 -0.72 17.22
C THR A 136 10.44 -0.71 16.13
N MET A 137 9.18 -0.50 16.50
CA MET A 137 8.09 -0.43 15.53
C MET A 137 7.77 1.00 15.13
N VAL A 138 7.53 1.22 13.84
CA VAL A 138 7.25 2.55 13.27
C VAL A 138 6.05 2.49 12.35
N TRP A 139 5.20 3.51 12.44
CA TRP A 139 4.05 3.73 11.56
C TRP A 139 4.06 5.16 11.08
N SER A 140 3.66 5.38 9.83
CA SER A 140 3.29 6.72 9.37
C SER A 140 2.09 6.70 8.43
N GLY A 141 1.35 7.81 8.40
CA GLY A 141 0.29 8.02 7.43
C GLY A 141 0.86 8.25 6.03
N TRP A 142 0.49 7.40 5.07
CA TRP A 142 0.89 7.55 3.66
C TRP A 142 -0.30 7.88 2.75
N GLN A 143 -1.53 7.61 3.21
CA GLN A 143 -2.77 7.78 2.44
C GLN A 143 -3.45 9.10 2.83
N HIS A 144 -3.98 9.83 1.83
CA HIS A 144 -4.59 11.15 2.02
C HIS A 144 -6.09 11.10 2.34
N ASP A 145 -6.81 10.14 1.74
CA ASP A 145 -8.26 9.93 1.84
C ASP A 145 -8.64 9.04 3.04
N VAL A 146 -8.05 9.33 4.20
CA VAL A 146 -8.30 8.61 5.46
C VAL A 146 -9.17 9.43 6.39
N ALA A 147 -10.15 8.77 7.03
CA ALA A 147 -11.04 9.38 8.01
C ALA A 147 -10.25 10.03 9.18
N PRO A 148 -10.75 11.13 9.76
CA PRO A 148 -10.15 11.76 10.94
C PRO A 148 -9.95 10.77 12.10
N GLY A 149 -8.90 10.99 12.91
CA GLY A 149 -8.58 10.13 14.06
C GLY A 149 -7.74 8.90 13.74
N ARG A 150 -7.28 8.75 12.49
CA ARG A 150 -6.33 7.71 12.07
C ARG A 150 -5.07 8.34 11.47
N LEU A 151 -3.98 7.58 11.39
CA LEU A 151 -2.72 8.07 10.83
C LEU A 151 -2.90 8.38 9.34
N ARG A 152 -2.64 9.64 8.94
CA ARG A 152 -2.84 10.09 7.56
C ARG A 152 -1.71 10.98 7.08
N MET A 153 -1.62 11.07 5.75
CA MET A 153 -0.81 12.07 5.08
C MET A 153 -1.67 13.29 4.74
N VAL A 154 -1.10 14.47 4.83
CA VAL A 154 -1.60 15.68 4.17
C VAL A 154 -0.59 16.03 3.09
N ALA A 155 -1.02 15.93 1.83
CA ALA A 155 -0.20 16.24 0.66
C ALA A 155 -0.79 17.43 -0.12
N PRO A 156 -0.02 18.06 -1.01
CA PRO A 156 -0.47 19.19 -1.80
C PRO A 156 -1.67 18.86 -2.68
N VAL A 157 -2.54 19.85 -2.83
CA VAL A 157 -3.64 19.86 -3.79
C VAL A 157 -3.21 20.66 -5.01
N LEU A 158 -3.40 20.10 -6.21
CA LEU A 158 -3.04 20.73 -7.48
C LEU A 158 -4.21 21.60 -7.98
N SER A 159 -4.30 22.82 -7.46
CA SER A 159 -5.41 23.73 -7.76
C SER A 159 -5.56 24.04 -9.26
N GLY A 160 -6.80 23.98 -9.75
CA GLY A 160 -7.14 24.28 -11.14
C GLY A 160 -6.90 23.15 -12.13
N ILE A 161 -6.34 22.01 -11.69
CA ILE A 161 -6.19 20.82 -12.53
C ILE A 161 -7.51 20.06 -12.55
N THR A 162 -7.97 19.70 -13.75
CA THR A 162 -9.18 18.92 -13.96
C THR A 162 -8.91 17.65 -14.76
N GLY A 163 -9.84 16.70 -14.72
CA GLY A 163 -9.78 15.49 -15.52
C GLY A 163 -10.86 14.49 -15.14
N PRO A 164 -11.00 13.38 -15.90
CA PRO A 164 -11.99 12.37 -15.60
C PRO A 164 -11.68 11.69 -14.26
N SER A 165 -12.72 11.46 -13.46
CA SER A 165 -12.71 10.56 -12.31
C SER A 165 -13.93 9.65 -12.38
N ARG A 166 -13.72 8.39 -12.02
CA ARG A 166 -14.76 7.38 -11.91
C ARG A 166 -14.98 7.03 -10.46
N GLU A 167 -16.23 6.73 -10.15
CA GLU A 167 -16.70 6.12 -8.92
C GLU A 167 -17.51 4.88 -9.28
N GLU A 168 -17.33 3.79 -8.53
CA GLU A 168 -18.29 2.69 -8.48
C GLU A 168 -18.82 2.53 -7.06
N TYR A 169 -20.13 2.30 -6.94
CA TYR A 169 -20.82 2.11 -5.68
C TYR A 169 -21.63 0.82 -5.69
N VAL A 170 -21.41 -0.01 -4.67
CA VAL A 170 -22.31 -1.08 -4.21
C VAL A 170 -22.62 -0.79 -2.75
N TRP A 171 -23.90 -0.62 -2.41
CA TRP A 171 -24.31 -0.15 -1.08
C TRP A 171 -24.80 -1.25 -0.13
N ASP A 172 -24.98 -2.48 -0.63
CA ASP A 172 -25.45 -3.64 0.15
C ASP A 172 -26.77 -3.40 0.91
N ASN A 173 -27.60 -2.49 0.41
CA ASN A 173 -28.96 -2.22 0.89
C ASN A 173 -29.83 -1.72 -0.27
N ALA A 174 -31.12 -1.43 -0.03
CA ALA A 174 -32.07 -0.98 -1.05
C ALA A 174 -32.50 0.51 -0.90
N THR A 175 -31.77 1.31 -0.12
CA THR A 175 -32.11 2.72 0.16
C THR A 175 -32.16 3.53 -1.14
N THR A 176 -33.21 4.33 -1.32
CA THR A 176 -33.38 5.26 -2.44
C THR A 176 -34.28 6.43 -2.01
N PRO A 177 -33.86 7.70 -2.22
CA PRO A 177 -32.56 8.11 -2.71
C PRO A 177 -31.42 7.81 -1.71
N ILE A 178 -30.19 7.72 -2.20
CA ILE A 178 -28.99 7.48 -1.38
C ILE A 178 -27.90 8.51 -1.66
N THR A 179 -27.28 9.04 -0.60
CA THR A 179 -26.16 9.99 -0.72
C THR A 179 -24.86 9.24 -0.90
N ALA A 180 -24.04 9.68 -1.85
CA ALA A 180 -22.69 9.19 -2.08
C ALA A 180 -21.67 10.34 -2.07
N THR A 181 -20.45 10.03 -1.65
CA THR A 181 -19.32 10.97 -1.65
C THR A 181 -18.42 10.65 -2.84
N LEU A 182 -18.03 11.68 -3.58
CA LEU A 182 -17.04 11.59 -4.65
C LEU A 182 -15.63 11.65 -4.06
N SER A 183 -14.70 10.88 -4.63
CA SER A 183 -13.30 10.86 -4.23
C SER A 183 -12.67 12.25 -4.39
N TYR A 184 -13.07 12.97 -5.44
CA TYR A 184 -12.64 14.34 -5.72
C TYR A 184 -13.84 15.25 -6.01
N PRO A 185 -13.76 16.55 -5.69
CA PRO A 185 -14.79 17.50 -6.06
C PRO A 185 -15.00 17.56 -7.57
N ASN A 186 -16.24 17.69 -7.98
CA ASN A 186 -16.65 17.89 -9.36
C ASN A 186 -16.35 19.31 -9.84
N ALA A 187 -15.82 19.42 -11.05
CA ALA A 187 -15.49 20.66 -11.73
C ALA A 187 -16.67 21.22 -12.54
N ASP A 188 -17.44 20.35 -13.18
CA ASP A 188 -18.53 20.71 -14.10
C ASP A 188 -19.70 19.72 -13.96
N PRO A 189 -20.84 20.12 -13.37
CA PRO A 189 -22.01 19.25 -13.22
C PRO A 189 -22.62 18.77 -14.54
N ALA A 190 -22.40 19.48 -15.66
CA ALA A 190 -22.98 19.14 -16.95
C ALA A 190 -22.31 17.93 -17.63
N GLN A 191 -21.11 17.54 -17.18
CA GLN A 191 -20.30 16.47 -17.77
C GLN A 191 -20.27 15.20 -16.91
N ALA A 192 -21.30 14.99 -16.08
CA ALA A 192 -21.42 13.80 -15.26
C ALA A 192 -22.37 12.77 -15.86
N THR A 193 -22.01 11.50 -15.80
CA THR A 193 -22.84 10.38 -16.23
C THR A 193 -23.02 9.38 -15.11
N LEU A 194 -24.23 8.83 -14.98
CA LEU A 194 -24.54 7.74 -14.06
C LEU A 194 -25.07 6.56 -14.87
N THR A 195 -24.50 5.39 -14.66
CA THR A 195 -24.99 4.12 -15.20
C THR A 195 -25.16 3.09 -14.10
N VAL A 196 -25.97 2.06 -14.37
CA VAL A 196 -26.16 0.91 -13.47
C VAL A 196 -25.96 -0.40 -14.23
N ARG A 197 -25.39 -1.40 -13.56
CA ARG A 197 -25.27 -2.78 -14.05
C ARG A 197 -25.40 -3.76 -12.88
N ALA A 198 -25.94 -4.96 -13.11
CA ALA A 198 -26.13 -5.94 -12.05
C ALA A 198 -24.80 -6.65 -11.70
N ARG A 199 -24.00 -6.97 -12.71
CA ARG A 199 -22.67 -7.57 -12.58
C ARG A 199 -21.65 -6.81 -13.41
N GLU A 200 -20.38 -6.98 -13.08
CA GLU A 200 -19.29 -6.25 -13.74
C GLU A 200 -19.23 -6.40 -15.26
N GLY A 201 -19.53 -7.61 -15.77
CA GLY A 201 -19.50 -7.89 -17.21
C GLY A 201 -20.78 -7.49 -17.95
N ASP A 202 -21.82 -7.04 -17.24
CA ASP A 202 -23.08 -6.67 -17.87
C ASP A 202 -22.96 -5.28 -18.53
N VAL A 203 -23.78 -5.08 -19.58
CA VAL A 203 -23.84 -3.78 -20.27
C VAL A 203 -24.31 -2.70 -19.30
N ARG A 204 -23.63 -1.56 -19.29
CA ARG A 204 -24.02 -0.35 -18.55
C ARG A 204 -25.37 0.18 -19.05
N GLN A 205 -26.29 0.49 -18.13
CA GLN A 205 -27.65 0.91 -18.46
C GLN A 205 -28.00 2.27 -17.84
N THR A 206 -28.90 2.99 -18.51
CA THR A 206 -29.56 4.21 -17.99
C THR A 206 -31.09 4.03 -18.03
N PRO A 207 -31.64 3.10 -17.24
CA PRO A 207 -33.07 2.77 -17.28
C PRO A 207 -33.93 3.92 -16.72
N PRO A 208 -35.23 3.96 -17.06
CA PRO A 208 -36.17 4.88 -16.42
C PRO A 208 -36.12 4.76 -14.89
N GLY A 209 -36.06 5.91 -14.20
CA GLY A 209 -35.96 5.98 -12.74
C GLY A 209 -34.53 6.03 -12.19
N LEU A 210 -33.50 5.81 -13.01
CA LEU A 210 -32.12 6.12 -12.63
C LEU A 210 -31.90 7.63 -12.77
N ALA A 211 -31.54 8.29 -11.67
CA ALA A 211 -31.23 9.72 -11.67
C ALA A 211 -30.18 10.05 -10.63
N PHE A 212 -29.51 11.19 -10.80
CA PHE A 212 -28.69 11.79 -9.75
C PHE A 212 -28.90 13.30 -9.71
N ARG A 213 -28.55 13.89 -8.57
CA ARG A 213 -28.34 15.33 -8.44
C ARG A 213 -27.13 15.61 -7.57
N PHE A 214 -26.40 16.67 -7.90
CA PHE A 214 -25.36 17.18 -7.00
C PHE A 214 -26.00 17.83 -5.77
N LEU A 215 -25.51 17.47 -4.58
CA LEU A 215 -25.82 18.17 -3.33
C LEU A 215 -24.84 19.32 -3.11
N ASP A 216 -23.58 19.10 -3.48
CA ASP A 216 -22.47 20.04 -3.52
C ASP A 216 -21.38 19.46 -4.46
N PRO A 217 -20.22 20.11 -4.64
CA PRO A 217 -19.19 19.59 -5.53
C PRO A 217 -18.69 18.19 -5.20
N GLN A 218 -18.77 17.70 -3.95
CA GLN A 218 -18.21 16.40 -3.55
C GLN A 218 -19.27 15.38 -3.12
N ARG A 219 -20.55 15.74 -3.13
CA ARG A 219 -21.64 14.83 -2.77
C ARG A 219 -22.73 14.82 -3.82
N ILE A 220 -23.21 13.62 -4.12
CA ILE A 220 -24.35 13.38 -4.99
C ILE A 220 -25.43 12.62 -4.23
N GLU A 221 -26.67 12.79 -4.66
CA GLU A 221 -27.78 11.93 -4.27
C GLU A 221 -28.23 11.14 -5.50
N VAL A 222 -28.29 9.81 -5.37
CA VAL A 222 -28.65 8.87 -6.43
C VAL A 222 -30.03 8.31 -6.17
N THR A 223 -30.91 8.40 -7.17
CA THR A 223 -32.18 7.68 -7.21
C THR A 223 -31.98 6.38 -7.98
N ARG A 224 -32.34 5.26 -7.33
CA ARG A 224 -32.14 3.92 -7.87
C ARG A 224 -33.36 3.47 -8.69
N PRO A 225 -33.14 2.92 -9.90
CA PRO A 225 -34.23 2.40 -10.72
C PRO A 225 -34.76 1.08 -10.14
N PRO A 226 -36.00 0.68 -10.48
CA PRO A 226 -36.49 -0.67 -10.18
C PRO A 226 -35.71 -1.74 -10.94
N GLY A 227 -35.74 -2.98 -10.45
CA GLY A 227 -35.17 -4.15 -11.14
C GLY A 227 -33.70 -4.46 -10.83
N PHE A 228 -33.07 -3.71 -9.94
CA PHE A 228 -31.70 -3.96 -9.45
C PHE A 228 -31.71 -4.26 -7.95
N ASP A 229 -30.88 -5.20 -7.51
CA ASP A 229 -30.75 -5.57 -6.10
C ASP A 229 -29.72 -4.70 -5.36
N ALA A 230 -29.50 -5.04 -4.09
CA ALA A 230 -28.54 -4.35 -3.23
C ALA A 230 -27.08 -4.42 -3.72
N GLY A 231 -26.76 -5.42 -4.55
CA GLY A 231 -25.45 -5.69 -5.12
C GLY A 231 -25.20 -5.01 -6.47
N ALA A 232 -26.17 -4.32 -7.05
CA ALA A 232 -25.97 -3.64 -8.33
C ALA A 232 -24.92 -2.52 -8.23
N ILE A 233 -24.12 -2.38 -9.30
CA ILE A 233 -23.00 -1.46 -9.41
C ILE A 233 -23.50 -0.18 -10.07
N TYR A 234 -23.37 0.94 -9.34
CA TYR A 234 -23.67 2.27 -9.84
C TYR A 234 -22.35 2.95 -10.18
N GLU A 235 -22.13 3.19 -11.48
CA GLU A 235 -20.92 3.82 -11.98
C GLU A 235 -21.21 5.29 -12.29
N PHE A 236 -20.47 6.16 -11.60
CA PHE A 236 -20.55 7.59 -11.78
C PHE A 236 -19.22 8.10 -12.34
N ILE A 237 -19.27 8.76 -13.50
CA ILE A 237 -18.10 9.36 -14.15
C ILE A 237 -18.34 10.86 -14.19
N HIS A 238 -17.35 11.63 -13.79
CA HIS A 238 -17.44 13.09 -13.78
C HIS A 238 -16.08 13.74 -14.03
N THR A 239 -16.09 15.02 -14.39
CA THR A 239 -14.86 15.81 -14.45
C THR A 239 -14.50 16.26 -13.05
N ALA A 240 -13.52 15.62 -12.42
CA ALA A 240 -12.98 16.02 -11.13
C ALA A 240 -12.07 17.25 -11.26
N ARG A 241 -11.83 17.93 -10.12
CA ARG A 241 -10.84 19.00 -9.99
C ARG A 241 -9.98 18.83 -8.75
N ASP A 242 -8.87 19.54 -8.76
CA ASP A 242 -7.99 19.75 -7.62
C ASP A 242 -7.47 18.41 -7.03
N PRO A 243 -6.79 17.56 -7.84
CA PRO A 243 -6.26 16.29 -7.37
C PRO A 243 -5.22 16.49 -6.27
N VAL A 244 -5.17 15.55 -5.33
CA VAL A 244 -4.12 15.47 -4.31
C VAL A 244 -2.92 14.74 -4.90
N LEU A 245 -1.72 15.24 -4.62
CA LEU A 245 -0.45 14.61 -5.00
C LEU A 245 -0.17 13.34 -4.18
N ALA A 246 -1.01 12.31 -4.35
CA ALA A 246 -1.02 11.11 -3.51
C ALA A 246 0.28 10.28 -3.59
N GLY A 247 1.04 10.40 -4.68
CA GLY A 247 2.36 9.76 -4.83
C GLY A 247 3.38 10.19 -3.76
N MET A 248 3.18 11.33 -3.10
CA MET A 248 3.95 11.75 -1.92
C MET A 248 3.95 10.72 -0.79
N GLY A 249 2.96 9.82 -0.74
CA GLY A 249 2.91 8.75 0.24
C GLY A 249 4.13 7.83 0.17
N PHE A 250 4.73 7.64 -1.02
CA PHE A 250 5.96 6.86 -1.15
C PHE A 250 7.18 7.61 -0.61
N ALA A 251 7.32 8.90 -0.92
CA ALA A 251 8.39 9.75 -0.39
C ALA A 251 8.32 9.86 1.14
N VAL A 252 7.13 10.05 1.71
CA VAL A 252 6.92 10.07 3.17
C VAL A 252 7.52 8.83 3.85
N VAL A 253 7.24 7.64 3.30
CA VAL A 253 7.76 6.39 3.87
C VAL A 253 9.27 6.27 3.66
N ARG A 254 9.75 6.50 2.43
CA ARG A 254 11.18 6.47 2.07
C ARG A 254 11.99 7.36 2.99
N ASP A 255 11.57 8.61 3.14
CA ASP A 255 12.33 9.66 3.81
C ASP A 255 12.26 9.57 5.32
N LEU A 256 11.11 9.22 5.89
CA LEU A 256 10.99 8.96 7.32
C LEU A 256 11.87 7.78 7.74
N VAL A 257 11.82 6.65 7.03
CA VAL A 257 12.61 5.46 7.39
C VAL A 257 14.09 5.72 7.20
N THR A 258 14.46 6.42 6.11
CA THR A 258 15.84 6.85 5.87
C THR A 258 16.37 7.71 7.01
N PHE A 259 15.64 8.77 7.40
CA PHE A 259 15.99 9.63 8.52
C PHE A 259 16.17 8.84 9.82
N LEU A 260 15.19 8.01 10.17
CA LEU A 260 15.22 7.24 11.42
C LEU A 260 16.40 6.26 11.47
N ARG A 261 16.88 5.80 10.31
CA ARG A 261 17.98 4.84 10.17
C ARG A 261 19.35 5.50 10.06
N ARG A 262 19.44 6.74 9.56
CA ARG A 262 20.73 7.35 9.16
C ARG A 262 21.08 8.61 9.93
N ASP A 263 20.09 9.37 10.37
CA ASP A 263 20.33 10.71 10.89
C ASP A 263 20.36 10.70 12.42
N ALA A 264 21.20 11.57 12.99
CA ALA A 264 21.32 11.72 14.43
C ALA A 264 20.54 12.92 14.96
N GLU A 265 20.59 14.05 14.26
CA GLU A 265 19.95 15.30 14.69
C GLU A 265 18.43 15.21 14.56
N GLY A 266 17.71 15.54 15.64
CA GLY A 266 16.25 15.47 15.69
C GLY A 266 15.66 14.05 15.66
N ASN A 267 16.48 13.01 15.49
CA ASN A 267 16.01 11.63 15.43
C ASN A 267 15.78 11.08 16.84
N PRO A 268 14.54 10.73 17.24
CA PRO A 268 14.28 10.19 18.57
C PRO A 268 14.98 8.86 18.80
N LEU A 269 15.30 8.10 17.76
CA LEU A 269 16.03 6.83 17.86
C LEU A 269 17.54 7.01 17.98
N ALA A 270 18.08 8.22 17.78
CA ALA A 270 19.51 8.43 17.87
C ALA A 270 20.00 8.45 19.33
N ARG A 271 21.19 7.90 19.56
CA ARG A 271 21.88 7.87 20.87
C ARG A 271 23.37 8.11 20.67
N GLY A 272 23.97 8.91 21.56
CA GLY A 272 25.40 9.24 21.46
C GLY A 272 25.80 9.95 20.16
N GLY A 273 24.84 10.57 19.46
CA GLY A 273 25.08 11.21 18.16
C GLY A 273 25.06 10.26 16.95
N ALA A 274 24.56 9.03 17.08
CA ALA A 274 24.42 8.06 15.98
C ALA A 274 23.02 7.40 15.98
N PRO A 275 22.50 7.01 14.81
CA PRO A 275 21.26 6.24 14.71
C PRO A 275 21.43 4.82 15.28
N GLU A 276 20.36 4.28 15.88
CA GLU A 276 20.38 2.97 16.54
C GLU A 276 19.97 1.81 15.61
N ALA A 277 19.12 2.08 14.61
CA ALA A 277 18.62 1.05 13.70
C ALA A 277 19.68 0.65 12.66
N SER A 278 20.19 -0.57 12.77
CA SER A 278 21.12 -1.16 11.78
C SER A 278 20.38 -1.73 10.58
N HIS A 279 19.17 -2.23 10.81
CA HIS A 279 18.32 -2.84 9.78
C HIS A 279 16.92 -2.22 9.75
N ALA A 280 16.30 -2.20 8.58
CA ALA A 280 14.93 -1.74 8.39
C ALA A 280 14.11 -2.75 7.59
N TYR A 281 13.03 -3.25 8.18
CA TYR A 281 12.09 -4.18 7.54
C TYR A 281 10.72 -3.51 7.39
N ALA A 282 10.01 -3.81 6.31
CA ALA A 282 8.63 -3.36 6.13
C ALA A 282 7.65 -4.54 6.12
N ILE A 283 6.51 -4.38 6.77
CA ILE A 283 5.37 -5.30 6.68
C ILE A 283 4.11 -4.53 6.31
N GLY A 284 3.25 -5.15 5.50
CA GLY A 284 1.99 -4.55 5.08
C GLY A 284 0.96 -5.62 4.80
N ILE A 285 -0.29 -5.37 5.18
CA ILE A 285 -1.39 -6.34 5.17
C ILE A 285 -2.51 -5.81 4.28
N SER A 286 -2.90 -6.57 3.26
CA SER A 286 -3.96 -6.25 2.29
C SER A 286 -3.64 -4.99 1.48
N GLN A 287 -4.29 -3.86 1.74
CA GLN A 287 -3.99 -2.59 1.06
C GLN A 287 -2.53 -2.16 1.28
N SER A 288 -2.04 -2.30 2.50
CA SER A 288 -0.67 -1.88 2.80
C SER A 288 0.39 -2.87 2.29
N GLY A 289 0.03 -4.15 2.09
CA GLY A 289 0.85 -5.10 1.34
C GLY A 289 0.94 -4.75 -0.15
N ARG A 290 -0.18 -4.30 -0.73
CA ARG A 290 -0.21 -3.76 -2.10
C ARG A 290 0.63 -2.48 -2.22
N PHE A 291 0.62 -1.62 -1.20
CA PHE A 291 1.47 -0.42 -1.16
C PHE A 291 2.94 -0.78 -1.21
N LEU A 292 3.39 -1.81 -0.47
CA LEU A 292 4.80 -2.25 -0.51
C LEU A 292 5.22 -2.76 -1.89
N ARG A 293 4.33 -3.49 -2.56
CA ARG A 293 4.58 -3.94 -3.94
C ARG A 293 4.64 -2.77 -4.92
N ASP A 294 3.82 -1.74 -4.72
CA ASP A 294 3.84 -0.51 -5.52
C ASP A 294 5.11 0.32 -5.23
N LEU A 295 5.48 0.48 -3.96
CA LEU A 295 6.71 1.15 -3.52
C LEU A 295 7.94 0.57 -4.23
N LEU A 296 8.04 -0.76 -4.28
CA LEU A 296 9.10 -1.47 -5.02
C LEU A 296 9.06 -1.16 -6.52
N HIS A 297 7.89 -1.31 -7.16
CA HIS A 297 7.75 -1.09 -8.60
C HIS A 297 8.06 0.36 -9.01
N GLN A 298 7.69 1.31 -8.17
CA GLN A 298 7.92 2.73 -8.38
C GLN A 298 9.38 3.13 -8.08
N GLY A 299 10.15 2.27 -7.42
CA GLY A 299 11.58 2.46 -7.15
C GLY A 299 11.90 3.14 -5.80
N PHE A 300 10.91 3.27 -4.91
CA PHE A 300 11.06 4.01 -3.65
C PHE A 300 11.73 3.20 -2.51
N ASN A 301 12.33 2.05 -2.83
CA ASN A 301 13.30 1.43 -1.91
C ASN A 301 14.72 1.98 -2.10
N ASP A 302 14.90 2.88 -3.07
CA ASP A 302 16.09 3.68 -3.27
C ASP A 302 15.87 5.05 -2.63
N ASP A 303 16.74 5.46 -1.70
CA ASP A 303 16.72 6.82 -1.16
C ASP A 303 17.47 7.80 -2.08
N GLU A 304 17.42 9.10 -1.77
CA GLU A 304 18.05 10.10 -2.65
C GLU A 304 19.60 10.07 -2.61
N ASP A 305 20.23 9.18 -1.82
CA ASP A 305 21.68 8.91 -1.85
C ASP A 305 21.99 7.59 -2.59
N GLY A 306 20.98 6.92 -3.15
CA GLY A 306 21.15 5.61 -3.80
C GLY A 306 21.31 4.46 -2.79
N LEU A 307 20.84 4.63 -1.55
CA LEU A 307 20.95 3.62 -0.49
C LEU A 307 19.61 2.93 -0.24
N PRO A 308 19.61 1.62 0.11
CA PRO A 308 18.37 0.89 0.34
C PRO A 308 17.62 1.43 1.56
N VAL A 309 16.33 1.71 1.40
CA VAL A 309 15.44 2.11 2.51
C VAL A 309 15.20 0.91 3.43
N PHE A 310 14.66 -0.17 2.87
CA PHE A 310 14.40 -1.43 3.55
C PHE A 310 15.38 -2.50 3.09
N ASP A 311 15.89 -3.29 4.04
CA ASP A 311 16.66 -4.50 3.77
C ASP A 311 15.72 -5.70 3.52
N ALA A 312 14.49 -5.64 4.04
CA ALA A 312 13.49 -6.66 3.82
C ALA A 312 12.04 -6.14 3.77
N ILE A 313 11.20 -6.82 2.98
CA ILE A 313 9.79 -6.46 2.79
C ILE A 313 8.89 -7.70 2.87
N VAL A 314 7.79 -7.60 3.61
CA VAL A 314 6.80 -8.67 3.83
C VAL A 314 5.40 -8.22 3.39
N PRO A 315 5.04 -8.37 2.10
CA PRO A 315 3.68 -8.14 1.65
C PRO A 315 2.80 -9.33 2.07
N VAL A 316 1.75 -9.03 2.83
CA VAL A 316 0.76 -10.01 3.29
C VAL A 316 -0.56 -9.77 2.57
N ILE A 317 -1.15 -10.84 2.02
CA ILE A 317 -2.46 -10.91 1.36
C ILE A 317 -2.66 -9.83 0.28
N ALA A 318 -1.59 -9.53 -0.46
CA ALA A 318 -1.62 -8.58 -1.56
C ALA A 318 -2.02 -9.25 -2.89
N GLY A 319 -1.74 -10.55 -3.03
CA GLY A 319 -1.76 -11.24 -4.32
C GLY A 319 -0.78 -10.60 -5.30
N ALA A 320 -1.16 -10.54 -6.58
CA ALA A 320 -0.36 -9.87 -7.61
C ALA A 320 -0.61 -8.34 -7.68
N ARG A 321 -1.47 -7.79 -6.83
CA ARG A 321 -1.95 -6.40 -6.91
C ARG A 321 -0.94 -5.38 -6.34
N ARG A 322 -1.11 -4.14 -6.74
CA ARG A 322 -0.47 -2.90 -6.28
C ARG A 322 -1.56 -1.91 -5.83
N THR A 323 -1.16 -0.69 -5.47
CA THR A 323 -2.09 0.40 -5.15
C THR A 323 -2.34 1.31 -6.36
N PHE A 324 -3.40 2.12 -6.27
CA PHE A 324 -3.66 3.23 -7.19
C PHE A 324 -3.27 4.54 -6.48
N THR A 325 -1.98 4.70 -6.20
CA THR A 325 -1.45 5.78 -5.34
C THR A 325 -0.70 6.85 -6.12
N ASN A 326 0.05 6.47 -7.16
CA ASN A 326 0.86 7.39 -7.94
C ASN A 326 0.23 7.66 -9.30
N ALA A 327 -0.84 8.46 -9.30
CA ALA A 327 -1.55 8.88 -10.50
C ALA A 327 -2.34 10.16 -10.23
N ARG A 328 -2.70 10.88 -11.29
CA ARG A 328 -3.68 11.97 -11.18
C ARG A 328 -5.04 11.41 -10.77
N PHE A 329 -5.72 12.07 -9.84
CA PHE A 329 -6.96 11.58 -9.22
C PHE A 329 -6.84 10.17 -8.64
N ALA A 330 -5.70 9.86 -8.03
CA ALA A 330 -5.43 8.58 -7.37
C ALA A 330 -6.47 8.25 -6.29
N GLN A 331 -6.89 6.98 -6.23
CA GLN A 331 -7.85 6.50 -5.23
C GLN A 331 -7.27 5.25 -4.54
N PRO A 332 -6.34 5.41 -3.58
CA PRO A 332 -5.61 4.28 -2.96
C PRO A 332 -6.52 3.31 -2.21
N GLY A 333 -7.71 3.77 -1.79
CA GLY A 333 -8.76 2.96 -1.17
C GLY A 333 -9.35 1.88 -2.08
N ARG A 334 -9.38 2.12 -3.40
CA ARG A 334 -9.96 1.22 -4.39
C ARG A 334 -8.98 0.13 -4.81
N ASN A 335 -9.54 -0.99 -5.29
CA ASN A 335 -8.76 -2.09 -5.82
C ASN A 335 -9.61 -2.97 -6.74
N PRO A 336 -9.04 -3.53 -7.81
CA PRO A 336 -9.74 -4.47 -8.67
C PRO A 336 -10.25 -5.69 -7.91
N ARG A 337 -11.57 -5.88 -7.92
CA ARG A 337 -12.26 -7.02 -7.32
C ARG A 337 -13.07 -7.76 -8.39
N GLN A 338 -13.56 -8.94 -8.04
CA GLN A 338 -14.39 -9.70 -8.96
C GLN A 338 -15.70 -8.96 -9.28
N HIS A 339 -16.41 -8.41 -8.30
CA HIS A 339 -17.75 -7.87 -8.56
C HIS A 339 -17.75 -6.38 -8.95
N GLU A 340 -16.89 -5.57 -8.36
CA GLU A 340 -16.82 -4.11 -8.59
C GLU A 340 -15.35 -3.68 -8.70
N ASP A 341 -15.13 -2.45 -9.15
CA ASP A 341 -13.83 -1.81 -9.37
C ASP A 341 -12.88 -2.59 -10.28
N ARG A 342 -13.35 -3.62 -11.00
CA ARG A 342 -12.49 -4.59 -11.72
C ARG A 342 -11.52 -3.92 -12.70
N LEU A 343 -11.95 -2.80 -13.28
CA LEU A 343 -11.19 -2.03 -14.26
C LEU A 343 -10.43 -0.84 -13.65
N TYR A 344 -10.40 -0.67 -12.33
CA TYR A 344 -9.54 0.35 -11.71
C TYR A 344 -8.06 -0.01 -11.84
N PRO A 345 -7.14 0.97 -11.74
CA PRO A 345 -5.72 0.70 -11.68
C PRO A 345 -5.33 -0.11 -10.44
N GLY A 346 -4.13 -0.69 -10.48
CA GLY A 346 -3.52 -1.39 -9.33
C GLY A 346 -3.53 -2.91 -9.45
N ALA A 347 -3.90 -3.47 -10.60
CA ALA A 347 -3.75 -4.90 -10.87
C ALA A 347 -3.24 -5.16 -12.29
N ASP A 348 -2.48 -4.23 -12.85
CA ASP A 348 -1.90 -4.33 -14.18
C ASP A 348 -0.49 -4.95 -14.13
N PHE A 349 0.04 -5.34 -15.28
CA PHE A 349 1.43 -5.75 -15.44
C PHE A 349 2.41 -4.62 -14.97
N PRO A 350 3.53 -4.95 -14.30
CA PRO A 350 4.00 -6.29 -13.93
C PRO A 350 3.28 -6.89 -12.71
N PHE A 351 3.14 -8.22 -12.73
CA PHE A 351 2.47 -9.01 -11.68
C PHE A 351 3.43 -9.68 -10.69
N THR A 352 4.64 -9.99 -11.14
CA THR A 352 5.65 -10.73 -10.36
C THR A 352 6.90 -9.89 -10.09
N TYR A 353 7.73 -10.37 -9.18
CA TYR A 353 8.99 -9.75 -8.79
C TYR A 353 10.04 -9.80 -9.90
N ALA A 354 10.08 -10.90 -10.65
CA ALA A 354 11.00 -11.07 -11.78
C ALA A 354 10.64 -10.15 -12.95
N THR A 355 11.65 -9.71 -13.68
CA THR A 355 11.46 -9.02 -14.96
C THR A 355 11.00 -10.02 -16.00
N THR A 356 9.84 -9.75 -16.61
CA THR A 356 9.24 -10.59 -17.65
C THR A 356 8.77 -9.71 -18.80
N THR A 357 8.39 -10.32 -19.93
CA THR A 357 7.73 -9.61 -21.03
C THR A 357 6.24 -9.97 -21.02
N ASP A 358 5.40 -8.95 -21.01
CA ASP A 358 3.97 -9.08 -21.17
C ASP A 358 3.62 -9.53 -22.60
N ALA A 359 3.05 -10.72 -22.74
CA ALA A 359 2.65 -11.31 -24.01
C ALA A 359 1.48 -10.58 -24.69
N LEU A 360 0.70 -9.79 -23.94
CA LEU A 360 -0.43 -9.03 -24.50
C LEU A 360 -0.01 -7.63 -24.97
N THR A 361 0.89 -6.96 -24.25
CA THR A 361 1.28 -5.57 -24.55
C THR A 361 2.70 -5.41 -25.10
N GLY A 362 3.56 -6.42 -24.98
CA GLY A 362 4.98 -6.38 -25.34
C GLY A 362 5.88 -5.63 -24.34
N ARG A 363 5.31 -5.07 -23.27
CA ARG A 363 6.08 -4.35 -22.23
C ARG A 363 6.97 -5.32 -21.46
N THR A 364 8.19 -4.92 -21.15
CA THR A 364 9.11 -5.69 -20.29
C THR A 364 9.33 -4.95 -18.98
N ASP A 365 8.97 -5.57 -17.85
CA ASP A 365 9.00 -4.97 -16.51
C ASP A 365 8.92 -6.05 -15.41
N GLY A 366 9.18 -5.67 -14.17
CA GLY A 366 9.10 -6.51 -12.97
C GLY A 366 9.13 -5.66 -11.71
N LEU A 367 8.59 -6.14 -10.58
CA LEU A 367 8.60 -5.32 -9.35
C LEU A 367 10.01 -5.00 -8.85
N LEU A 368 11.01 -5.83 -9.16
CA LEU A 368 12.41 -5.60 -8.80
C LEU A 368 13.23 -4.89 -9.88
N ALA A 369 12.66 -4.61 -11.06
CA ALA A 369 13.43 -4.10 -12.19
C ALA A 369 14.22 -2.82 -11.84
N ARG A 370 13.59 -1.89 -11.11
CA ARG A 370 14.23 -0.63 -10.69
C ARG A 370 15.29 -0.85 -9.61
N CYS A 371 14.97 -1.59 -8.55
CA CYS A 371 15.94 -1.82 -7.47
C CYS A 371 17.16 -2.62 -7.93
N GLN A 372 17.02 -3.44 -8.99
CA GLN A 372 18.15 -4.16 -9.57
C GLN A 372 19.12 -3.20 -10.25
N VAL A 373 18.63 -2.18 -10.94
CA VAL A 373 19.50 -1.14 -11.53
C VAL A 373 20.18 -0.34 -10.43
N MET A 374 19.44 0.03 -9.38
CA MET A 374 19.95 0.86 -8.27
C MET A 374 20.74 0.08 -7.22
N GLN A 375 20.78 -1.26 -7.29
CA GLN A 375 21.39 -2.14 -6.29
C GLN A 375 20.79 -1.99 -4.88
N THR A 376 19.49 -1.72 -4.81
CA THR A 376 18.73 -1.50 -3.56
C THR A 376 17.63 -2.53 -3.34
N CYS A 377 17.72 -3.73 -3.94
CA CYS A 377 16.68 -4.74 -3.76
C CYS A 377 16.65 -5.34 -2.35
N PRO A 378 15.47 -5.42 -1.70
CA PRO A 378 15.35 -6.08 -0.40
C PRO A 378 15.19 -7.61 -0.55
N LYS A 379 15.38 -8.32 0.57
CA LYS A 379 14.91 -9.69 0.75
C LYS A 379 13.39 -9.69 0.97
N ILE A 380 12.65 -10.56 0.29
CA ILE A 380 11.19 -10.51 0.26
C ILE A 380 10.58 -11.84 0.72
N MET A 381 9.56 -11.75 1.57
CA MET A 381 8.65 -12.85 1.88
C MET A 381 7.22 -12.42 1.63
N GLN A 382 6.62 -12.90 0.54
CA GLN A 382 5.19 -12.71 0.29
C GLN A 382 4.38 -13.83 0.95
N ILE A 383 3.36 -13.45 1.72
CA ILE A 383 2.45 -14.38 2.40
C ILE A 383 1.03 -14.12 1.89
N ASP A 384 0.41 -15.09 1.22
CA ASP A 384 -0.95 -14.95 0.70
C ASP A 384 -1.92 -15.98 1.31
N SER A 385 -3.21 -15.71 1.11
CA SER A 385 -4.35 -16.56 1.48
C SER A 385 -5.00 -17.17 0.24
N ASP A 386 -5.90 -18.15 0.42
CA ASP A 386 -6.66 -18.69 -0.72
C ASP A 386 -7.51 -17.61 -1.41
N SER A 387 -7.92 -16.57 -0.66
CA SER A 387 -8.68 -15.46 -1.24
C SER A 387 -7.89 -14.73 -2.33
N GLU A 388 -6.56 -14.67 -2.19
CA GLU A 388 -5.69 -13.96 -3.15
C GLU A 388 -5.56 -14.75 -4.45
N ALA A 389 -5.65 -16.08 -4.42
CA ALA A 389 -5.73 -16.88 -5.64
C ALA A 389 -6.98 -16.51 -6.46
N TYR A 390 -8.14 -16.34 -5.80
CA TYR A 390 -9.41 -16.06 -6.49
C TYR A 390 -9.66 -14.58 -6.81
N GLN A 391 -9.19 -13.67 -5.95
CA GLN A 391 -9.49 -12.22 -6.03
C GLN A 391 -8.26 -11.37 -6.32
N GLY A 392 -7.07 -11.86 -5.94
CA GLY A 392 -5.82 -11.12 -5.99
C GLY A 392 -4.96 -11.40 -7.21
N ARG A 393 -5.44 -12.21 -8.18
CA ARG A 393 -4.70 -12.62 -9.39
C ARG A 393 -3.37 -13.31 -9.05
N ALA A 394 -3.33 -14.02 -7.92
CA ALA A 394 -2.06 -14.45 -7.32
C ALA A 394 -1.34 -15.55 -8.10
N ALA A 395 -2.01 -16.25 -9.02
CA ALA A 395 -1.36 -17.13 -10.00
C ALA A 395 -0.26 -16.40 -10.79
N LEU A 396 -0.50 -15.15 -11.20
CA LEU A 396 0.45 -14.32 -11.94
C LEU A 396 1.66 -13.86 -11.10
N LEU A 397 1.75 -14.25 -9.83
CA LEU A 397 2.96 -14.13 -9.04
C LEU A 397 4.02 -15.15 -9.48
N VAL A 398 3.60 -16.34 -9.91
CA VAL A 398 4.44 -17.52 -10.18
C VAL A 398 4.24 -18.08 -11.58
N THR A 399 3.49 -17.37 -12.42
CA THR A 399 3.38 -17.64 -13.85
C THR A 399 3.73 -16.39 -14.65
N ASP A 400 4.23 -16.58 -15.87
CA ASP A 400 4.34 -15.50 -16.83
C ASP A 400 2.96 -15.18 -17.46
N THR A 401 2.93 -14.13 -18.29
CA THR A 401 1.69 -13.69 -18.97
C THR A 401 1.23 -14.62 -20.10
N ARG A 402 1.95 -15.73 -20.36
CA ARG A 402 1.56 -16.83 -21.25
C ARG A 402 1.07 -18.06 -20.50
N GLY A 403 1.18 -18.06 -19.17
CA GLY A 403 0.73 -19.16 -18.31
C GLY A 403 1.80 -20.23 -18.12
N TYR A 404 3.08 -19.92 -18.36
CA TYR A 404 4.18 -20.82 -18.01
C TYR A 404 4.67 -20.57 -16.59
N SER A 405 5.22 -21.60 -15.95
CA SER A 405 5.81 -21.46 -14.61
C SER A 405 6.95 -20.44 -14.63
N LEU A 406 7.03 -19.67 -13.55
CA LEU A 406 8.08 -18.69 -13.33
C LEU A 406 8.74 -18.96 -11.98
N ASP A 407 10.07 -19.09 -12.01
CA ASP A 407 10.87 -19.12 -10.79
C ASP A 407 11.01 -17.70 -10.24
N LEU A 408 10.80 -17.58 -8.92
CA LEU A 408 11.01 -16.31 -8.24
C LEU A 408 12.51 -16.03 -8.07
N PRO A 409 12.94 -14.76 -8.09
CA PRO A 409 14.34 -14.40 -7.84
C PRO A 409 14.84 -14.94 -6.50
N ASP A 410 16.14 -15.20 -6.38
CA ASP A 410 16.74 -15.81 -5.17
C ASP A 410 16.48 -15.03 -3.88
N THR A 411 16.30 -13.70 -3.98
CA THR A 411 15.96 -12.79 -2.89
C THR A 411 14.48 -12.82 -2.49
N VAL A 412 13.66 -13.65 -3.14
CA VAL A 412 12.21 -13.71 -2.94
C VAL A 412 11.79 -15.11 -2.46
N ARG A 413 10.91 -15.14 -1.47
CA ARG A 413 10.13 -16.32 -1.09
C ARG A 413 8.65 -16.01 -1.10
N ALA A 414 7.85 -16.99 -1.48
CA ALA A 414 6.39 -16.89 -1.45
C ALA A 414 5.78 -18.07 -0.70
N TYR A 415 4.80 -17.78 0.15
CA TYR A 415 4.09 -18.76 0.96
C TYR A 415 2.58 -18.55 0.83
N MET A 416 1.86 -19.61 0.48
CA MET A 416 0.41 -19.65 0.52
C MET A 416 -0.02 -20.36 1.80
N LEU A 417 -0.76 -19.67 2.66
CA LEU A 417 -1.35 -20.28 3.86
C LEU A 417 -2.69 -20.91 3.47
N ALA A 418 -2.65 -22.19 3.13
CA ALA A 418 -3.82 -22.94 2.67
C ALA A 418 -4.92 -23.01 3.74
N GLY A 419 -6.17 -22.86 3.30
CA GLY A 419 -7.36 -22.78 4.15
C GLY A 419 -7.56 -21.42 4.82
N MET A 420 -6.76 -20.39 4.51
CA MET A 420 -6.85 -19.09 5.17
C MET A 420 -7.81 -18.14 4.43
N PRO A 421 -8.74 -17.46 5.13
CA PRO A 421 -9.54 -16.41 4.50
C PRO A 421 -8.72 -15.12 4.33
N HIS A 422 -9.25 -14.14 3.60
CA HIS A 422 -8.55 -12.86 3.41
C HIS A 422 -8.22 -12.16 4.73
N ASN A 423 -9.08 -12.27 5.75
CA ASN A 423 -8.81 -11.69 7.06
C ASN A 423 -9.44 -12.52 8.18
N THR A 424 -8.73 -12.60 9.29
CA THR A 424 -9.20 -13.18 10.55
C THR A 424 -8.65 -12.38 11.71
N THR A 425 -9.44 -12.28 12.78
CA THR A 425 -8.95 -11.73 14.04
C THR A 425 -8.37 -12.83 14.92
N PRO A 426 -7.34 -12.54 15.74
CA PRO A 426 -6.80 -13.52 16.67
C PRO A 426 -7.91 -14.03 17.60
N GLY A 427 -8.02 -15.36 17.76
CA GLY A 427 -9.04 -15.99 18.63
C GLY A 427 -10.49 -15.86 18.13
N GLN A 428 -10.70 -15.57 16.85
CA GLN A 428 -12.01 -15.60 16.22
C GLN A 428 -12.65 -16.99 16.36
N VAL A 429 -13.95 -17.02 16.59
CA VAL A 429 -14.75 -18.25 16.59
C VAL A 429 -15.57 -18.30 15.30
N SER A 430 -15.66 -19.48 14.70
CA SER A 430 -16.47 -19.68 13.49
C SER A 430 -17.96 -19.43 13.80
N GLY A 431 -18.63 -18.70 12.92
CA GLY A 431 -20.05 -18.39 13.07
C GLY A 431 -20.68 -17.87 11.77
N PRO A 432 -22.03 -17.85 11.67
CA PRO A 432 -22.72 -17.36 10.48
C PRO A 432 -22.41 -15.88 10.21
N GLN A 433 -22.34 -15.50 8.94
CA GLN A 433 -22.23 -14.10 8.52
C GLN A 433 -23.40 -13.75 7.61
N ALA A 434 -24.06 -12.61 7.85
CA ALA A 434 -25.28 -12.23 7.12
C ALA A 434 -25.06 -12.13 5.59
N ALA A 435 -23.86 -11.74 5.16
CA ALA A 435 -23.51 -11.60 3.75
C ALA A 435 -22.94 -12.88 3.11
N CYS A 436 -22.79 -13.98 3.86
CA CYS A 436 -22.11 -15.20 3.39
C CYS A 436 -23.02 -16.42 3.47
N VAL A 437 -22.89 -17.33 2.50
CA VAL A 437 -23.55 -18.65 2.55
C VAL A 437 -22.90 -19.56 3.60
N MET A 438 -21.59 -19.45 3.77
CA MET A 438 -20.80 -20.27 4.70
C MET A 438 -20.45 -19.50 5.99
N ALA A 439 -20.21 -20.22 7.08
CA ALA A 439 -19.71 -19.66 8.32
C ALA A 439 -18.30 -19.06 8.15
N SER A 440 -17.94 -18.12 9.03
CA SER A 440 -16.62 -17.51 9.09
C SER A 440 -15.54 -18.56 9.38
N ASN A 441 -14.39 -18.43 8.71
CA ASN A 441 -13.23 -19.26 8.98
C ASN A 441 -12.35 -18.60 10.06
N PRO A 442 -12.05 -19.28 11.18
CA PRO A 442 -11.30 -18.70 12.30
C PRO A 442 -9.77 -18.84 12.18
N LEU A 443 -9.25 -19.40 11.09
CA LEU A 443 -7.81 -19.68 10.93
C LEU A 443 -6.97 -18.39 10.92
N HIS A 444 -6.20 -18.16 11.97
CA HIS A 444 -5.36 -16.96 12.14
C HIS A 444 -3.88 -17.20 11.81
N PRO A 445 -3.24 -16.38 10.94
CA PRO A 445 -1.87 -16.60 10.48
C PRO A 445 -0.75 -16.19 11.44
N GLY A 446 -1.05 -15.66 12.62
CA GLY A 446 -0.04 -14.99 13.46
C GLY A 446 1.17 -15.86 13.81
N ALA A 447 0.98 -17.15 14.09
CA ALA A 447 2.10 -18.06 14.39
C ALA A 447 3.04 -18.25 13.19
N ALA A 448 2.48 -18.43 11.99
CA ALA A 448 3.27 -18.56 10.77
C ALA A 448 3.99 -17.26 10.42
N ALA A 449 3.32 -16.11 10.54
CA ALA A 449 3.92 -14.81 10.29
C ALA A 449 5.10 -14.51 11.23
N ARG A 450 4.97 -14.83 12.52
CA ARG A 450 6.08 -14.71 13.49
C ARG A 450 7.28 -15.57 13.12
N ALA A 451 7.04 -16.85 12.78
CA ALA A 451 8.11 -17.77 12.40
C ALA A 451 8.84 -17.31 11.11
N LEU A 452 8.08 -16.82 10.13
CA LEU A 452 8.64 -16.28 8.88
C LEU A 452 9.41 -14.97 9.13
N LEU A 453 8.94 -14.08 10.01
CA LEU A 453 9.69 -12.88 10.39
C LEU A 453 11.02 -13.22 11.07
N THR A 454 11.05 -14.23 11.96
CA THR A 454 12.30 -14.73 12.55
C THR A 454 13.25 -15.28 11.49
N ALA A 455 12.73 -16.06 10.53
CA ALA A 455 13.54 -16.60 9.43
C ALA A 455 14.05 -15.51 8.48
N LEU A 456 13.24 -14.48 8.23
CA LEU A 456 13.63 -13.31 7.44
C LEU A 456 14.76 -12.53 8.10
N ASP A 457 14.68 -12.31 9.41
CA ASP A 457 15.74 -11.63 10.16
C ASP A 457 17.06 -12.41 10.10
N ALA A 458 17.01 -13.73 10.31
CA ALA A 458 18.18 -14.59 10.15
C ALA A 458 18.73 -14.57 8.72
N TRP A 459 17.85 -14.52 7.71
CA TRP A 459 18.27 -14.40 6.33
C TRP A 459 18.97 -13.08 6.06
N VAL A 460 18.44 -11.95 6.53
CA VAL A 460 19.06 -10.63 6.34
C VAL A 460 20.41 -10.55 7.06
N ARG A 461 20.47 -10.94 8.34
CA ARG A 461 21.65 -10.72 9.19
C ARG A 461 22.77 -11.72 9.00
N HIS A 462 22.44 -12.95 8.64
CA HIS A 462 23.36 -14.08 8.69
C HIS A 462 23.40 -14.87 7.39
N ASP A 463 22.71 -14.39 6.36
CA ASP A 463 22.50 -15.08 5.09
C ASP A 463 21.97 -16.52 5.23
N ALA A 464 21.29 -16.78 6.36
CA ALA A 464 20.68 -18.07 6.64
C ALA A 464 19.39 -18.19 5.82
N ALA A 465 19.44 -18.95 4.73
CA ALA A 465 18.31 -19.11 3.83
C ALA A 465 17.04 -19.57 4.59
N PRO A 466 15.90 -18.91 4.38
CA PRO A 466 14.63 -19.33 4.98
C PRO A 466 14.12 -20.62 4.32
N PRO A 467 13.02 -21.21 4.84
CA PRO A 467 12.35 -22.29 4.14
C PRO A 467 12.12 -21.98 2.66
N ALA A 468 12.20 -22.99 1.80
CA ALA A 468 11.89 -22.82 0.39
C ALA A 468 10.44 -22.35 0.21
N SER A 469 10.17 -21.64 -0.89
CA SER A 469 8.81 -21.19 -1.23
C SER A 469 7.81 -22.35 -1.21
N ARG A 470 6.64 -22.11 -0.63
CA ARG A 470 5.50 -23.05 -0.60
C ARG A 470 4.29 -22.33 -1.17
N TYR A 471 4.23 -22.28 -2.49
CA TYR A 471 3.19 -21.62 -3.27
C TYR A 471 2.64 -22.58 -4.32
N PRO A 472 1.35 -22.50 -4.70
CA PRO A 472 0.80 -23.25 -5.83
C PRO A 472 1.61 -22.95 -7.11
N THR A 473 2.05 -23.98 -7.85
CA THR A 473 2.80 -23.79 -9.12
C THR A 473 2.37 -24.84 -10.15
N LEU A 474 2.51 -24.52 -11.45
CA LEU A 474 2.24 -25.48 -12.52
C LEU A 474 3.29 -26.59 -12.56
N ALA A 475 4.56 -26.27 -12.30
CA ALA A 475 5.66 -27.24 -12.27
C ALA A 475 5.44 -28.39 -11.26
N HIS A 476 4.78 -28.11 -10.13
CA HIS A 476 4.43 -29.11 -9.13
C HIS A 476 2.98 -29.64 -9.27
N GLY A 477 2.23 -29.21 -10.28
CA GLY A 477 0.82 -29.59 -10.47
C GLY A 477 -0.12 -29.13 -9.36
N THR A 478 0.25 -28.10 -8.60
CA THR A 478 -0.53 -27.57 -7.46
C THR A 478 -1.24 -26.26 -7.75
N LEU A 479 -0.87 -25.57 -8.83
CA LEU A 479 -1.68 -24.51 -9.45
C LEU A 479 -2.52 -25.15 -10.55
N VAL A 480 -3.84 -24.99 -10.47
CA VAL A 480 -4.80 -25.62 -11.38
C VAL A 480 -5.81 -24.59 -11.86
N GLU A 481 -6.40 -24.87 -13.02
CA GLU A 481 -7.50 -24.07 -13.54
C GLU A 481 -8.68 -24.05 -12.56
N PRO A 482 -9.42 -22.93 -12.42
CA PRO A 482 -10.45 -22.76 -11.40
C PRO A 482 -11.62 -23.76 -11.44
N GLY A 483 -11.81 -24.49 -12.54
CA GLY A 483 -12.83 -25.53 -12.70
C GLY A 483 -12.60 -26.81 -11.89
N GLY A 484 -11.49 -26.91 -11.17
CA GLY A 484 -11.14 -28.08 -10.35
C GLY A 484 -11.82 -28.17 -8.97
N PHE A 485 -12.73 -27.25 -8.61
CA PHE A 485 -13.39 -27.31 -7.31
C PHE A 485 -14.33 -28.52 -7.23
N PRO A 486 -14.17 -29.42 -6.24
CA PRO A 486 -14.98 -30.62 -6.14
C PRO A 486 -16.45 -30.27 -5.86
N ALA A 487 -17.36 -31.06 -6.42
CA ALA A 487 -18.78 -30.97 -6.09
C ALA A 487 -19.03 -31.46 -4.66
N ILE A 488 -19.06 -30.52 -3.70
CA ILE A 488 -19.31 -30.81 -2.28
C ILE A 488 -20.79 -30.52 -1.98
N PRO A 489 -21.57 -31.50 -1.48
CA PRO A 489 -22.97 -31.28 -1.13
C PRO A 489 -23.16 -30.12 -0.14
N GLY A 490 -24.05 -29.18 -0.48
CA GLY A 490 -24.36 -28.02 0.35
C GLY A 490 -23.34 -26.87 0.29
N VAL A 491 -22.24 -27.02 -0.47
CA VAL A 491 -21.27 -25.95 -0.70
C VAL A 491 -21.47 -25.38 -2.10
N PRO A 492 -21.77 -24.08 -2.25
CA PRO A 492 -21.87 -23.47 -3.57
C PRO A 492 -20.50 -23.49 -4.26
N HIS A 493 -20.49 -23.68 -5.58
CA HIS A 493 -19.27 -23.56 -6.36
C HIS A 493 -18.70 -22.14 -6.19
N PRO A 494 -17.38 -21.97 -5.94
CA PRO A 494 -16.77 -20.66 -5.94
C PRO A 494 -16.79 -20.13 -7.37
N ALA A 495 -17.78 -19.34 -7.75
CA ALA A 495 -17.81 -18.61 -9.00
C ALA A 495 -18.65 -17.33 -8.79
N PRO A 496 -18.21 -16.18 -9.34
CA PRO A 496 -17.13 -15.99 -10.31
C PRO A 496 -15.76 -15.69 -9.67
N PHE A 497 -14.69 -15.77 -10.47
CA PHE A 497 -13.32 -15.39 -10.11
C PHE A 497 -12.96 -13.98 -10.63
N ASN A 498 -11.98 -13.31 -10.03
CA ASN A 498 -11.49 -12.03 -10.51
C ASN A 498 -10.47 -12.24 -11.65
N THR A 499 -10.96 -12.44 -12.87
CA THR A 499 -10.10 -12.67 -14.04
C THR A 499 -9.17 -11.49 -14.30
N ALA A 500 -7.88 -11.79 -14.48
CA ALA A 500 -6.89 -10.81 -14.89
C ALA A 500 -7.06 -10.47 -16.37
N THR A 501 -7.14 -9.19 -16.71
CA THR A 501 -7.24 -8.71 -18.10
C THR A 501 -6.29 -7.53 -18.31
N ALA A 502 -5.79 -7.37 -19.53
CA ALA A 502 -5.24 -6.10 -19.95
C ALA A 502 -6.39 -5.07 -19.99
N VAL A 503 -6.18 -3.86 -19.50
CA VAL A 503 -7.23 -2.82 -19.47
C VAL A 503 -6.81 -1.66 -20.37
N ASN A 504 -7.66 -1.32 -21.34
CA ASN A 504 -7.49 -0.13 -22.17
C ASN A 504 -8.04 1.09 -21.42
N ARG A 505 -7.18 2.09 -21.20
CA ARG A 505 -7.48 3.33 -20.46
C ARG A 505 -7.45 4.59 -21.32
N ASP A 506 -7.47 4.44 -22.64
CA ASP A 506 -7.49 5.57 -23.58
C ASP A 506 -8.87 6.27 -23.62
N ARG A 507 -9.86 5.72 -22.92
CA ARG A 507 -11.21 6.24 -22.75
C ARG A 507 -11.74 5.97 -21.35
N GLU A 508 -12.77 6.72 -20.97
CA GLU A 508 -13.52 6.55 -19.73
C GLU A 508 -15.01 6.29 -20.08
N PRO A 509 -15.62 5.18 -19.63
CA PRO A 509 -15.04 4.12 -18.80
C PRO A 509 -13.98 3.29 -19.54
N PRO A 510 -12.94 2.78 -18.83
CA PRO A 510 -11.99 1.82 -19.36
C PRO A 510 -12.66 0.57 -19.91
N GLU A 511 -11.97 -0.11 -20.81
CA GLU A 511 -12.43 -1.38 -21.37
C GLU A 511 -11.53 -2.54 -21.03
N ALA A 512 -12.15 -3.69 -20.77
CA ALA A 512 -11.45 -4.95 -20.63
C ALA A 512 -10.93 -5.40 -22.01
N GLY A 513 -9.63 -5.64 -22.09
CA GLY A 513 -8.96 -6.28 -23.21
C GLY A 513 -8.88 -7.80 -23.02
N ARG A 514 -7.87 -8.41 -23.65
CA ARG A 514 -7.63 -9.85 -23.54
C ARG A 514 -7.29 -10.25 -22.10
N GLY A 515 -7.77 -11.44 -21.71
CA GLY A 515 -7.46 -12.05 -20.43
C GLY A 515 -6.03 -12.60 -20.37
N TYR A 516 -5.40 -12.52 -19.20
CA TYR A 516 -4.23 -13.31 -18.88
C TYR A 516 -4.66 -14.71 -18.43
N PRO A 517 -3.82 -15.74 -18.64
CA PRO A 517 -4.03 -17.04 -18.00
C PRO A 517 -4.00 -16.86 -16.48
N GLY A 518 -5.00 -17.42 -15.80
CA GLY A 518 -5.31 -17.12 -14.40
C GLY A 518 -5.19 -18.33 -13.49
#